data_AF-A0AA35TAH2-F1
#
_entry.id   AF-A0AA35TAH2-F1
#
_cell.length_a   1.000
_cell.length_b   1.000
_cell.length_c   1.000
_cell.angle_alpha   90.00
_cell.angle_beta   90.00
_cell.angle_gamma   90.00
#
_symmetry.space_group_name_H-M   'P 1'
#
loop_
_entity.id
_entity.type
_entity.pdbx_description
1 polymer ?
#
loop_
_entity_poly.entity_id
_entity_poly.type
_entity_poly.pdbx_seq_one_letter_code
_entity_poly.pdbx_strand_id
1 'polypeptide(L)'
;MDTVIEAQRKLLEERERVEEALVKEKMLKKPNVKDQINSEHRQVGLVERSVECGKRLVELYHDNDGLRQEEIGIMGGPDEFAEFYRRLKHLKDHHRKYGGEGQTEEPMIMEFMKLDAERKKPSHELQNLVHFTDEESYGKFLDLHQLHDLFCNLKGVERVDYLTYLQSFDRLFDIPKERKTLEYRKYLEKLLEYLSGYIGSVQPLLDQSKIVSEVKRDAEEKWSTGTFPGWRKDTGSAMAKHSGAHLDLSAFSSPEELMSLGLDRLKSGLIALGLKCGGTLEERARRLFSTKGVPLESLDPALFARSKNPQV
;
A
#
# COMPACT_ATOMS: atom_id res chain seq x y z
N MET A 1 -13.36 39.41 -16.85
CA MET A 1 -14.43 39.09 -17.82
C MET A 1 -14.36 37.59 -17.94
N ASP A 2 -15.26 36.88 -17.26
CA ASP A 2 -15.06 35.46 -16.94
C ASP A 2 -15.73 34.62 -18.01
N THR A 3 -15.11 34.55 -19.19
CA THR A 3 -15.60 33.69 -20.27
C THR A 3 -14.92 32.32 -20.22
N VAL A 4 -15.57 31.30 -20.79
CA VAL A 4 -15.05 29.93 -20.77
C VAL A 4 -13.74 29.85 -21.54
N ILE A 5 -13.67 30.53 -22.69
CA ILE A 5 -12.45 30.57 -23.52
C ILE A 5 -11.31 31.30 -22.79
N GLU A 6 -11.59 32.40 -22.09
CA GLU A 6 -10.55 33.09 -21.31
C GLU A 6 -10.09 32.26 -20.10
N ALA A 7 -10.99 31.54 -19.44
CA ALA A 7 -10.64 30.60 -18.38
C ALA A 7 -9.75 29.45 -18.91
N GLN A 8 -10.06 28.90 -20.09
CA GLN A 8 -9.21 27.92 -20.77
C GLN A 8 -7.83 28.49 -21.09
N ARG A 9 -7.76 29.70 -21.67
CA ARG A 9 -6.49 30.38 -21.98
C ARG A 9 -5.65 30.57 -20.71
N LYS A 10 -6.26 31.04 -19.62
CA LYS A 10 -5.58 31.27 -18.34
C LYS A 10 -5.02 29.98 -17.74
N LEU A 11 -5.79 28.89 -17.76
CA LEU A 11 -5.35 27.58 -17.27
C LEU A 11 -4.22 26.97 -18.13
N LEU A 12 -4.28 27.16 -19.46
CA LEU A 12 -3.20 26.74 -20.36
C LEU A 12 -1.92 27.54 -20.10
N GLU A 13 -2.04 28.86 -19.94
CA GLU A 13 -0.91 29.71 -19.56
C GLU A 13 -0.32 29.25 -18.22
N GLU A 14 -1.15 29.04 -17.20
CA GLU A 14 -0.71 28.57 -15.89
C GLU A 14 0.07 27.27 -15.97
N ARG A 15 -0.44 26.30 -16.74
CA ARG A 15 0.23 25.02 -16.94
C ARG A 15 1.60 25.19 -17.58
N GLU A 16 1.72 26.00 -18.63
CA GLU A 16 3.01 26.29 -19.28
C GLU A 16 4.00 26.94 -18.30
N ARG A 17 3.53 27.90 -17.48
CA ARG A 17 4.36 28.55 -16.46
C ARG A 17 4.81 27.59 -15.36
N VAL A 18 3.93 26.69 -14.94
CA VAL A 18 4.26 25.64 -13.96
C VAL A 18 5.31 24.68 -14.54
N GLU A 19 5.19 24.29 -15.81
CA GLU A 19 6.18 23.46 -16.50
C GLU A 19 7.54 24.17 -16.61
N GLU A 20 7.56 25.46 -16.99
CA GLU A 20 8.78 26.29 -17.00
C GLU A 20 9.40 26.39 -15.59
N ALA A 21 8.58 26.61 -14.56
CA ALA A 21 9.03 26.68 -13.18
C ALA A 21 9.63 25.35 -12.70
N LEU A 22 9.03 24.22 -13.07
CA LEU A 22 9.53 22.88 -12.77
C LEU A 22 10.89 22.63 -13.41
N VAL A 23 11.05 23.00 -14.68
CA VAL A 23 12.35 22.88 -15.39
C VAL A 23 13.40 23.72 -14.70
N LYS A 24 13.10 24.98 -14.38
CA LYS A 24 14.01 25.86 -13.62
C LYS A 24 14.41 25.25 -12.27
N GLU A 25 13.46 24.66 -11.53
CA GLU A 25 13.73 24.05 -10.22
C GLU A 25 14.68 22.86 -10.35
N LYS A 26 14.47 22.04 -11.39
CA LYS A 26 15.30 20.89 -11.68
C LYS A 26 16.73 21.29 -12.06
N MET A 27 16.89 22.40 -12.77
CA MET A 27 18.20 22.93 -13.19
C MET A 27 18.99 23.62 -12.08
N LEU A 28 18.35 24.04 -10.98
CA LEU A 28 19.07 24.60 -9.84
C LEU A 28 20.01 23.56 -9.22
N LYS A 29 21.22 23.99 -8.85
CA LYS A 29 22.18 23.16 -8.12
C LYS A 29 21.78 23.07 -6.65
N LYS A 30 21.63 21.85 -6.12
CA LYS A 30 21.34 21.59 -4.71
C LYS A 30 22.64 21.15 -4.02
N PRO A 31 23.22 21.97 -3.13
CA PRO A 31 24.54 21.67 -2.55
C PRO A 31 24.50 20.61 -1.44
N ASN A 32 23.36 20.41 -0.78
CA ASN A 32 23.21 19.46 0.33
C ASN A 32 21.86 18.71 0.23
N VAL A 33 21.71 17.64 1.04
CA VAL A 33 20.53 16.77 1.07
C VAL A 33 19.26 17.54 1.47
N LYS A 34 19.39 18.49 2.40
CA LYS A 34 18.27 19.34 2.82
C LYS A 34 17.71 20.17 1.66
N ASP A 35 18.58 20.81 0.90
CA ASP A 35 18.19 21.61 -0.27
C ASP A 35 17.61 20.72 -1.37
N GLN A 36 18.14 19.50 -1.54
CA GLN A 36 17.59 18.49 -2.45
C GLN A 36 16.16 18.12 -2.07
N ILE A 37 15.92 17.68 -0.83
CA ILE A 37 14.59 17.26 -0.36
C ILE A 37 13.59 18.41 -0.48
N ASN A 38 13.92 19.61 0.00
CA ASN A 38 13.02 20.76 -0.13
C ASN A 38 12.73 21.12 -1.60
N SER A 39 13.72 20.98 -2.49
CA SER A 39 13.52 21.17 -3.92
C SER A 39 12.55 20.14 -4.50
N GLU A 40 12.65 18.88 -4.09
CA GLU A 40 11.73 17.84 -4.53
C GLU A 40 10.30 18.08 -4.02
N HIS A 41 10.12 18.56 -2.78
CA HIS A 41 8.80 18.96 -2.27
C HIS A 41 8.19 20.14 -3.04
N ARG A 42 9.00 21.15 -3.40
CA ARG A 42 8.53 22.23 -4.30
C ARG A 42 8.12 21.69 -5.66
N GLN A 43 8.87 20.73 -6.20
CA GLN A 43 8.53 20.08 -7.47
C GLN A 43 7.19 19.33 -7.37
N VAL A 44 6.93 18.62 -6.26
CA VAL A 44 5.62 17.98 -6.03
C VAL A 44 4.49 19.01 -6.07
N GLY A 45 4.61 20.12 -5.35
CA GLY A 45 3.58 21.17 -5.37
C GLY A 45 3.33 21.75 -6.77
N LEU A 46 4.39 21.91 -7.59
CA LEU A 46 4.27 22.33 -8.98
C LEU A 46 3.56 21.25 -9.84
N VAL A 47 3.93 19.98 -9.69
CA VAL A 47 3.29 18.87 -10.41
C VAL A 47 1.81 18.77 -10.05
N GLU A 48 1.46 18.85 -8.76
CA GLU A 48 0.07 18.83 -8.30
C GLU A 48 -0.74 19.98 -8.87
N ARG A 49 -0.18 21.20 -8.90
CA ARG A 49 -0.80 22.36 -9.54
C ARG A 49 -1.04 22.13 -11.04
N SER A 50 -0.05 21.58 -11.76
CA SER A 50 -0.20 21.25 -13.18
C SER A 50 -1.31 20.22 -13.42
N VAL A 51 -1.38 19.18 -12.58
CA VAL A 51 -2.43 18.16 -12.64
C VAL A 51 -3.81 18.76 -12.39
N GLU A 52 -3.95 19.65 -11.42
CA GLU A 52 -5.21 20.34 -11.12
C GLU A 52 -5.65 21.25 -12.28
N CYS A 53 -4.73 22.03 -12.86
CA CYS A 53 -5.00 22.79 -14.08
C CYS A 53 -5.48 21.87 -15.22
N GLY A 54 -4.83 20.71 -15.39
CA GLY A 54 -5.20 19.71 -16.38
C GLY A 54 -6.61 19.16 -16.19
N LYS A 55 -7.00 18.80 -14.95
CA LYS A 55 -8.36 18.33 -14.63
C LYS A 55 -9.42 19.36 -15.00
N ARG A 56 -9.22 20.61 -14.58
CA ARG A 56 -10.14 21.72 -14.89
C ARG A 56 -10.23 21.98 -16.39
N LEU A 57 -9.11 21.95 -17.11
CA LEU A 57 -9.11 22.08 -18.57
C LEU A 57 -9.94 20.97 -19.21
N VAL A 58 -9.75 19.71 -18.78
CA VAL A 58 -10.52 18.58 -19.29
C VAL A 58 -12.01 18.79 -19.07
N GLU A 59 -12.44 19.25 -17.89
CA GLU A 59 -13.85 19.58 -17.61
C GLU A 59 -14.39 20.67 -18.55
N LEU A 60 -13.65 21.76 -18.72
CA LEU A 60 -14.04 22.86 -19.63
C LEU A 60 -14.06 22.44 -21.11
N TYR A 61 -13.22 21.49 -21.51
CA TYR A 61 -13.22 20.96 -22.88
C TYR A 61 -14.29 19.90 -23.13
N HIS A 62 -14.71 19.16 -22.10
CA HIS A 62 -15.85 18.24 -22.21
C HIS A 62 -17.16 18.98 -22.51
N ASP A 63 -17.28 20.23 -22.04
CA ASP A 63 -18.38 21.13 -22.39
C ASP A 63 -19.76 20.53 -22.06
N ASN A 64 -19.89 19.94 -20.86
CA ASN A 64 -21.12 19.27 -20.43
C ASN A 64 -22.32 20.21 -20.33
N ASP A 65 -22.07 21.52 -20.14
CA ASP A 65 -23.09 22.57 -20.07
C ASP A 65 -23.33 23.26 -21.43
N GLY A 66 -22.52 22.95 -22.45
CA GLY A 66 -22.61 23.54 -23.79
C GLY A 66 -22.16 25.00 -23.88
N LEU A 67 -21.70 25.61 -22.77
CA LEU A 67 -21.36 27.03 -22.72
C LEU A 67 -20.18 27.38 -23.62
N ARG A 68 -19.24 26.45 -23.81
CA ARG A 68 -18.10 26.65 -24.70
C ARG A 68 -18.55 26.69 -26.16
N GLN A 69 -19.38 25.73 -26.57
CA GLN A 69 -19.95 25.72 -27.92
C GLN A 69 -20.81 26.95 -28.18
N GLU A 70 -21.63 27.37 -27.20
CA GLU A 70 -22.43 28.59 -27.29
C GLU A 70 -21.53 29.82 -27.47
N GLU A 71 -20.49 29.97 -26.63
CA GLU A 71 -19.56 31.09 -26.73
C GLU A 71 -18.85 31.14 -28.10
N ILE A 72 -18.40 29.98 -28.62
CA ILE A 72 -17.80 29.86 -29.95
C ILE A 72 -18.81 30.24 -31.04
N GLY A 73 -20.04 29.77 -30.94
CA GLY A 73 -21.11 30.08 -31.88
C GLY A 73 -21.48 31.57 -31.89
N ILE A 74 -21.46 32.22 -30.72
CA ILE A 74 -21.67 33.66 -30.59
C ILE A 74 -20.51 34.44 -31.22
N MET A 75 -19.27 33.98 -31.07
CA MET A 75 -18.09 34.63 -31.67
C MET A 75 -18.05 34.51 -33.21
N GLY A 76 -18.47 33.37 -33.78
CA GLY A 76 -18.40 33.06 -35.21
C GLY A 76 -19.75 32.99 -35.93
N GLY A 77 -20.79 33.60 -35.37
CA GLY A 77 -22.16 33.60 -35.92
C GLY A 77 -22.43 34.75 -36.88
N PRO A 78 -23.62 34.88 -37.50
CA PRO A 78 -23.89 35.89 -38.52
C PRO A 78 -23.68 37.37 -38.10
N ASP A 79 -23.71 37.67 -36.79
CA ASP A 79 -23.59 39.01 -36.21
C ASP A 79 -22.21 39.29 -35.55
N GLU A 80 -21.12 38.67 -36.02
CA GLU A 80 -19.77 38.73 -35.42
C GLU A 80 -19.32 40.15 -35.07
N PHE A 81 -19.52 41.10 -36.00
CA PHE A 81 -19.10 42.49 -35.80
C PHE A 81 -19.86 43.17 -34.66
N ALA A 82 -21.18 42.96 -34.56
CA ALA A 82 -21.99 43.57 -33.51
C ALA A 82 -21.61 43.02 -32.12
N GLU A 83 -21.34 41.72 -32.03
CA GLU A 83 -20.85 41.08 -30.81
C GLU A 83 -19.45 41.55 -30.42
N PHE A 84 -18.53 41.67 -31.39
CA PHE A 84 -17.19 42.20 -31.17
C PHE A 84 -17.23 43.60 -30.54
N TYR A 85 -18.01 44.52 -31.13
CA TYR A 85 -18.12 45.88 -30.61
C TYR A 85 -18.78 45.93 -29.22
N ARG A 86 -19.72 45.01 -28.93
CA ARG A 86 -20.33 44.86 -27.60
C ARG A 86 -19.29 44.47 -26.55
N ARG A 87 -18.47 43.44 -26.84
CA ARG A 87 -17.37 43.00 -25.95
C ARG A 87 -16.30 44.07 -25.78
N LEU A 88 -15.93 44.75 -26.86
CA LEU A 88 -14.97 45.85 -26.82
C LEU A 88 -15.48 47.02 -25.96
N LYS A 89 -16.76 47.36 -26.07
CA LYS A 89 -17.38 48.37 -25.20
C LYS A 89 -17.32 47.94 -23.74
N HIS A 90 -17.68 46.69 -23.44
CA HIS A 90 -17.61 46.16 -22.08
C HIS A 90 -16.19 46.19 -21.51
N LEU A 91 -15.18 45.82 -22.31
CA LEU A 91 -13.77 45.89 -21.92
C LEU A 91 -13.33 47.33 -21.64
N LYS A 92 -13.71 48.28 -22.49
CA LYS A 92 -13.42 49.72 -22.30
C LYS A 92 -14.09 50.27 -21.04
N ASP A 93 -15.33 49.87 -20.77
CA ASP A 93 -16.07 50.29 -19.58
C ASP A 93 -15.45 49.69 -18.30
N HIS A 94 -15.05 48.41 -18.35
CA HIS A 94 -14.31 47.76 -17.27
C HIS A 94 -12.97 48.44 -17.00
N HIS A 95 -12.17 48.69 -18.05
CA HIS A 95 -10.91 49.41 -17.93
C HIS A 95 -11.10 50.84 -17.42
N ARG A 96 -12.16 51.55 -17.81
CA ARG A 96 -12.45 52.88 -17.27
C ARG A 96 -12.78 52.84 -15.77
N LYS A 97 -13.46 51.78 -15.32
CA LYS A 97 -13.89 51.61 -13.93
C LYS A 97 -12.78 51.13 -13.01
N TYR A 98 -11.88 50.27 -13.50
CA TYR A 98 -10.85 49.59 -12.70
C TYR A 98 -9.40 49.88 -13.15
N GLY A 99 -9.20 50.74 -14.14
CA GLY A 99 -7.88 51.07 -14.70
C GLY A 99 -7.12 52.18 -13.98
N GLY A 100 -7.53 52.54 -12.75
CA GLY A 100 -6.73 53.40 -11.89
C GLY A 100 -5.51 52.68 -11.31
N GLU A 101 -4.46 53.43 -10.96
CA GLU A 101 -3.26 52.89 -10.33
C GLU A 101 -3.62 52.08 -9.07
N GLY A 102 -3.26 50.78 -9.06
CA GLY A 102 -3.43 49.87 -7.92
C GLY A 102 -4.60 48.86 -8.01
N GLN A 103 -5.42 48.89 -9.08
CA GLN A 103 -6.53 47.92 -9.28
C GLN A 103 -6.35 47.00 -10.49
N THR A 104 -5.23 47.10 -11.20
CA THR A 104 -4.90 46.17 -12.30
C THR A 104 -4.64 44.78 -11.71
N GLU A 105 -5.31 43.76 -12.22
CA GLU A 105 -5.00 42.36 -11.88
C GLU A 105 -3.51 42.11 -12.16
N GLU A 106 -2.78 41.64 -11.14
CA GLU A 106 -1.37 41.29 -11.32
C GLU A 106 -1.29 40.19 -12.39
N PRO A 107 -0.50 40.39 -13.47
CA PRO A 107 -0.27 39.34 -14.45
C PRO A 107 0.26 38.07 -13.77
N MET A 108 -0.22 36.91 -14.20
CA MET A 108 0.17 35.61 -13.61
C MET A 108 1.69 35.43 -13.55
N ILE A 109 2.42 35.93 -14.55
CA ILE A 109 3.88 35.91 -14.58
C ILE A 109 4.53 36.52 -13.33
N MET A 110 3.90 37.50 -12.69
CA MET A 110 4.42 38.14 -11.48
C MET A 110 4.54 37.15 -10.32
N GLU A 111 3.60 36.22 -10.20
CA GLU A 111 3.66 35.13 -9.21
C GLU A 111 4.90 34.25 -9.46
N PHE A 112 5.10 33.82 -10.71
CA PHE A 112 6.25 32.99 -11.08
C PHE A 112 7.59 33.73 -10.98
N MET A 113 7.61 35.04 -11.18
CA MET A 113 8.79 35.87 -10.93
C MET A 113 9.12 35.97 -9.43
N LYS A 114 8.09 36.07 -8.57
CA LYS A 114 8.26 36.00 -7.11
C LYS A 114 8.82 34.63 -6.70
N LEU A 115 8.26 33.54 -7.24
CA LEU A 115 8.80 32.19 -7.05
C LEU A 115 10.25 32.07 -7.53
N ASP A 116 10.62 32.59 -8.70
CA ASP A 116 12.01 32.61 -9.20
C ASP A 116 12.97 33.34 -8.25
N ALA A 117 12.52 34.46 -7.68
CA ALA A 117 13.32 35.24 -6.74
C ALA A 117 13.49 34.49 -5.40
N GLU A 118 12.40 33.94 -4.85
CA GLU A 118 12.40 33.16 -3.63
C GLU A 118 13.24 31.90 -3.75
N ARG A 119 13.28 31.25 -4.92
CA ARG A 119 14.17 30.10 -5.14
C ARG A 119 15.64 30.42 -5.06
N LYS A 120 16.04 31.59 -5.56
CA LYS A 120 17.43 32.07 -5.51
C LYS A 120 17.82 32.52 -4.11
N LYS A 121 16.85 33.00 -3.32
CA LYS A 121 17.04 33.47 -1.96
C LYS A 121 15.90 32.95 -1.07
N PRO A 122 15.93 31.66 -0.69
CA PRO A 122 14.81 31.04 0.00
C PRO A 122 14.69 31.58 1.42
N SER A 123 13.46 31.91 1.81
CA SER A 123 13.11 32.26 3.19
C SER A 123 13.31 31.05 4.11
N HIS A 124 13.33 31.28 5.42
CA HIS A 124 13.46 30.19 6.41
C HIS A 124 12.31 29.17 6.29
N GLU A 125 11.11 29.61 5.92
CA GLU A 125 9.93 28.75 5.71
C GLU A 125 10.11 27.85 4.48
N LEU A 126 10.60 28.40 3.36
CA LEU A 126 10.86 27.64 2.13
C LEU A 126 12.08 26.71 2.23
N GLN A 127 12.98 26.94 3.20
CA GLN A 127 14.11 26.07 3.51
C GLN A 127 13.72 24.89 4.43
N ASN A 128 12.53 24.90 5.02
CA ASN A 128 12.05 23.87 5.93
C ASN A 128 10.61 23.49 5.60
N LEU A 129 10.36 23.10 4.34
CA LEU A 129 9.03 22.67 3.89
C LEU A 129 8.59 21.36 4.55
N VAL A 130 9.57 20.60 5.06
CA VAL A 130 9.37 19.29 5.67
C VAL A 130 9.98 19.31 7.05
N HIS A 131 9.25 18.75 8.00
CA HIS A 131 9.74 18.58 9.36
C HIS A 131 10.34 17.19 9.51
N PHE A 132 11.62 17.17 9.90
CA PHE A 132 12.30 15.98 10.39
C PHE A 132 12.61 16.19 11.87
N THR A 133 12.66 15.10 12.62
CA THR A 133 13.27 15.11 13.94
C THR A 133 14.78 15.31 13.83
N ASP A 134 15.42 15.78 14.90
CA ASP A 134 16.86 15.97 14.93
C ASP A 134 17.61 14.63 14.72
N GLU A 135 17.06 13.54 15.28
CA GLU A 135 17.59 12.19 15.16
C GLU A 135 17.57 11.67 13.71
N GLU A 136 16.54 12.04 12.93
CA GLU A 136 16.45 11.69 11.51
C GLU A 136 17.44 12.46 10.63
N SER A 137 17.97 13.58 11.15
CA SER A 137 19.01 14.37 10.48
C SER A 137 18.66 14.71 9.02
N TYR A 138 17.42 15.19 8.81
CA TYR A 138 16.88 15.60 7.50
C TYR A 138 16.94 14.50 6.44
N GLY A 139 16.54 13.28 6.81
CA GLY A 139 16.46 12.14 5.90
C GLY A 139 17.71 11.25 5.86
N LYS A 140 18.67 11.47 6.77
CA LYS A 140 19.90 10.68 6.83
C LYS A 140 19.76 9.40 7.65
N PHE A 141 18.93 9.42 8.70
CA PHE A 141 18.73 8.31 9.62
C PHE A 141 17.24 8.08 9.88
N LEU A 142 16.90 6.87 10.31
CA LEU A 142 15.57 6.54 10.78
C LEU A 142 15.60 6.48 12.31
N ASP A 143 14.70 7.19 12.97
CA ASP A 143 14.47 7.06 14.40
C ASP A 143 13.50 5.90 14.67
N LEU A 144 14.07 4.73 14.98
CA LEU A 144 13.30 3.54 15.34
C LEU A 144 13.23 3.32 16.85
N HIS A 145 13.67 4.27 17.68
CA HIS A 145 13.73 4.09 19.13
C HIS A 145 12.34 3.93 19.74
N GLN A 146 11.40 4.78 19.32
CA GLN A 146 10.00 4.68 19.76
C GLN A 146 9.34 3.36 19.34
N LEU A 147 9.71 2.84 18.17
CA LEU A 147 9.22 1.56 17.67
C LEU A 147 9.82 0.39 18.43
N HIS A 148 11.09 0.47 18.81
CA HIS A 148 11.76 -0.50 19.69
C HIS A 148 11.10 -0.56 21.07
N ASP A 149 10.75 0.58 21.67
CA ASP A 149 10.01 0.62 22.93
C ASP A 149 8.64 -0.04 22.81
N LEU A 150 7.92 0.23 21.72
CA LEU A 150 6.64 -0.41 21.43
C LEU A 150 6.79 -1.92 21.27
N PHE A 151 7.84 -2.38 20.58
CA PHE A 151 8.15 -3.79 20.39
C PHE A 151 8.47 -4.49 21.72
N CYS A 152 9.29 -3.88 22.58
CA CYS A 152 9.65 -4.42 23.89
C CYS A 152 8.48 -4.49 24.88
N ASN A 153 7.39 -3.77 24.61
CA ASN A 153 6.16 -3.79 25.40
C ASN A 153 5.14 -4.84 24.92
N LEU A 154 5.42 -5.56 23.82
CA LEU A 154 4.54 -6.59 23.31
C LEU A 154 4.52 -7.83 24.23
N LYS A 155 3.31 -8.33 24.50
CA LYS A 155 3.12 -9.52 25.33
C LYS A 155 3.67 -10.77 24.63
N GLY A 156 4.55 -11.50 25.32
CA GLY A 156 5.12 -12.75 24.82
C GLY A 156 6.31 -12.56 23.87
N VAL A 157 6.81 -11.33 23.71
CA VAL A 157 8.07 -11.03 23.02
C VAL A 157 9.16 -10.83 24.08
N GLU A 158 10.33 -11.42 23.85
CA GLU A 158 11.48 -11.20 24.73
C GLU A 158 12.01 -9.79 24.52
N ARG A 159 12.36 -9.11 25.61
CA ARG A 159 12.99 -7.80 25.52
C ARG A 159 14.38 -7.97 24.93
N VAL A 160 14.60 -7.29 23.81
CA VAL A 160 15.87 -7.27 23.08
C VAL A 160 16.49 -5.88 23.19
N ASP A 161 17.81 -5.80 23.14
CA ASP A 161 18.49 -4.53 23.00
C ASP A 161 18.23 -3.90 21.62
N TYR A 162 18.54 -2.60 21.48
CA TYR A 162 18.25 -1.84 20.28
C TYR A 162 18.95 -2.39 19.04
N LEU A 163 20.20 -2.86 19.14
CA LEU A 163 20.94 -3.41 18.00
C LEU A 163 20.33 -4.72 17.53
N THR A 164 19.94 -5.59 18.46
CA THR A 164 19.24 -6.84 18.15
C THR A 164 17.88 -6.59 17.48
N TYR A 165 17.15 -5.56 17.91
CA TYR A 165 15.92 -5.12 17.24
C TYR A 165 16.18 -4.67 15.80
N LEU A 166 17.19 -3.82 15.57
CA LEU A 166 17.54 -3.35 14.23
C LEU A 166 17.94 -4.47 13.26
N GLN A 167 18.47 -5.58 13.77
CA GLN A 167 18.82 -6.74 12.94
C GLN A 167 17.61 -7.60 12.54
N SER A 168 16.45 -7.38 13.17
CA SER A 168 15.32 -8.30 13.13
C SER A 168 13.95 -7.65 12.89
N PHE A 169 13.82 -6.31 12.94
CA PHE A 169 12.53 -5.61 12.84
C PHE A 169 11.80 -5.81 11.50
N ASP A 170 12.53 -6.12 10.42
CA ASP A 170 12.01 -6.42 9.09
C ASP A 170 11.72 -7.92 8.88
N ARG A 171 12.17 -8.79 9.79
CA ARG A 171 12.00 -10.25 9.72
C ARG A 171 10.66 -10.70 10.30
N LEU A 172 9.57 -10.19 9.72
CA LEU A 172 8.21 -10.44 10.19
C LEU A 172 7.76 -11.91 10.10
N PHE A 173 8.47 -12.72 9.32
CA PHE A 173 8.18 -14.14 9.11
C PHE A 173 8.70 -15.03 10.24
N ASP A 174 9.76 -14.60 10.93
CA ASP A 174 10.41 -15.36 12.01
C ASP A 174 9.58 -15.30 13.30
N ILE A 175 8.70 -14.31 13.43
CA ILE A 175 7.82 -14.16 14.57
C ILE A 175 6.71 -15.23 14.50
N PRO A 176 6.60 -16.11 15.52
CA PRO A 176 5.57 -17.15 15.57
C PRO A 176 4.16 -16.57 15.48
N LYS A 177 3.24 -17.32 14.86
CA LYS A 177 1.85 -16.89 14.65
C LYS A 177 1.13 -16.58 15.97
N GLU A 178 1.48 -17.30 17.04
CA GLU A 178 0.93 -17.15 18.39
C GLU A 178 1.26 -15.78 18.99
N ARG A 179 2.37 -15.17 18.55
CA ARG A 179 2.81 -13.83 18.99
C ARG A 179 2.20 -12.70 18.15
N LYS A 180 1.59 -13.01 17.00
CA LYS A 180 0.91 -12.03 16.11
C LYS A 180 -0.47 -11.66 16.65
N THR A 181 -0.48 -11.07 17.84
CA THR A 181 -1.68 -10.60 18.55
C THR A 181 -2.19 -9.27 17.99
N LEU A 182 -3.31 -8.76 18.51
CA LEU A 182 -3.82 -7.44 18.17
C LEU A 182 -2.81 -6.32 18.48
N GLU A 183 -2.05 -6.43 19.57
CA GLU A 183 -1.02 -5.46 19.92
C GLU A 183 0.17 -5.50 18.95
N TYR A 184 0.54 -6.70 18.48
CA TYR A 184 1.56 -6.86 17.44
C TYR A 184 1.11 -6.20 16.12
N ARG A 185 -0.17 -6.33 15.76
CA ARG A 185 -0.74 -5.64 14.60
C ARG A 185 -0.65 -4.11 14.75
N LYS A 186 -1.02 -3.54 15.90
CA LYS A 186 -0.91 -2.09 16.16
C LYS A 186 0.54 -1.60 16.05
N TYR A 187 1.49 -2.39 16.55
CA TYR A 187 2.92 -2.11 16.38
C TYR A 187 3.30 -2.08 14.89
N LEU A 188 2.88 -3.06 14.10
CA LEU A 188 3.13 -3.09 12.66
C LEU A 188 2.48 -1.93 11.90
N GLU A 189 1.26 -1.54 12.27
CA GLU A 189 0.57 -0.38 11.69
C GLU A 189 1.39 0.89 11.94
N LYS A 190 1.90 1.09 13.17
CA LYS A 190 2.79 2.22 13.50
C LYS A 190 4.13 2.16 12.78
N LEU A 191 4.75 0.99 12.67
CA LEU A 191 6.00 0.80 11.92
C LEU A 191 5.79 1.15 10.45
N LEU A 192 4.71 0.67 9.83
CA LEU A 192 4.40 0.95 8.44
C LEU A 192 4.08 2.43 8.23
N GLU A 193 3.30 3.04 9.11
CA GLU A 193 2.97 4.48 9.08
C GLU A 193 4.24 5.33 9.15
N TYR A 194 5.14 5.04 10.10
CA TYR A 194 6.42 5.73 10.23
C TYR A 194 7.27 5.57 8.97
N LEU A 195 7.51 4.35 8.49
CA LEU A 195 8.34 4.11 7.31
C LEU A 195 7.76 4.74 6.04
N SER A 196 6.44 4.67 5.85
CA SER A 196 5.78 5.26 4.68
C SER A 196 5.82 6.79 4.73
N GLY A 197 5.54 7.38 5.91
CA GLY A 197 5.63 8.82 6.12
C GLY A 197 7.05 9.35 5.95
N TYR A 198 8.04 8.60 6.46
CA TYR A 198 9.45 8.91 6.27
C TYR A 198 9.83 8.89 4.80
N ILE A 199 9.46 7.84 4.04
CA ILE A 199 9.70 7.77 2.58
C ILE A 199 9.03 8.95 1.86
N GLY A 200 7.81 9.34 2.23
CA GLY A 200 7.14 10.50 1.66
C GLY A 200 7.85 11.82 1.95
N SER A 201 8.53 11.89 3.10
CA SER A 201 9.31 13.06 3.50
C SER A 201 10.65 13.12 2.78
N VAL A 202 11.35 11.99 2.61
CA VAL A 202 12.69 11.94 1.99
C VAL A 202 12.69 11.83 0.47
N GLN A 203 11.64 11.25 -0.11
CA GLN A 203 11.50 11.00 -1.55
C GLN A 203 10.08 11.32 -2.00
N PRO A 204 9.66 12.59 -1.95
CA PRO A 204 8.28 13.00 -2.25
C PRO A 204 7.89 12.76 -3.72
N LEU A 205 8.85 12.70 -4.63
CA LEU A 205 8.63 12.40 -6.05
C LEU A 205 8.43 10.90 -6.34
N LEU A 206 8.58 10.03 -5.33
CA LEU A 206 8.37 8.60 -5.48
C LEU A 206 6.87 8.29 -5.49
N ASP A 207 6.41 7.61 -6.54
CA ASP A 207 5.03 7.11 -6.60
C ASP A 207 4.86 5.89 -5.67
N GLN A 208 4.63 6.17 -4.40
CA GLN A 208 4.38 5.15 -3.38
C GLN A 208 3.10 4.36 -3.67
N SER A 209 2.10 5.00 -4.30
CA SER A 209 0.83 4.34 -4.61
C SER A 209 1.04 3.18 -5.57
N LYS A 210 1.87 3.39 -6.60
CA LYS A 210 2.27 2.35 -7.55
C LYS A 210 3.04 1.24 -6.86
N ILE A 211 4.07 1.56 -6.07
CA ILE A 211 4.88 0.57 -5.35
C ILE A 211 4.00 -0.30 -4.45
N VAL A 212 3.14 0.32 -3.64
CA VAL A 212 2.21 -0.40 -2.76
C VAL A 212 1.25 -1.28 -3.56
N SER A 213 0.75 -0.82 -4.70
CA SER A 213 -0.13 -1.62 -5.55
C SER A 213 0.57 -2.85 -6.13
N GLU A 214 1.82 -2.71 -6.56
CA GLU A 214 2.64 -3.80 -7.10
C GLU A 214 2.95 -4.83 -6.01
N VAL A 215 3.34 -4.38 -4.81
CA VAL A 215 3.61 -5.23 -3.65
C VAL A 215 2.34 -5.96 -3.19
N LYS A 216 1.19 -5.28 -3.16
CA LYS A 216 -0.09 -5.91 -2.81
C LYS A 216 -0.46 -7.02 -3.79
N ARG A 217 -0.32 -6.78 -5.09
CA ARG A 217 -0.59 -7.77 -6.12
C ARG A 217 0.30 -9.01 -5.98
N ASP A 218 1.61 -8.82 -5.80
CA ASP A 218 2.56 -9.92 -5.56
C ASP A 218 2.24 -10.69 -4.26
N ALA A 219 1.87 -9.97 -3.20
CA ALA A 219 1.44 -10.58 -1.94
C ALA A 219 0.17 -11.41 -2.10
N GLU A 220 -0.84 -10.92 -2.82
CA GLU A 220 -2.10 -11.63 -3.10
C GLU A 220 -1.87 -12.88 -3.96
N GLU A 221 -0.99 -12.80 -4.96
CA GLU A 221 -0.58 -13.95 -5.77
C GLU A 221 0.12 -15.01 -4.92
N LYS A 222 1.10 -14.61 -4.10
CA LYS A 222 1.79 -15.52 -3.17
C LYS A 222 0.85 -16.11 -2.12
N TRP A 223 -0.14 -15.33 -1.67
CA TRP A 223 -1.13 -15.77 -0.69
C TRP A 223 -2.10 -16.80 -1.28
N SER A 224 -2.62 -16.55 -2.48
CA SER A 224 -3.54 -17.45 -3.18
C SER A 224 -2.87 -18.78 -3.56
N THR A 225 -1.61 -18.74 -3.98
CA THR A 225 -0.78 -19.92 -4.29
C THR A 225 -0.22 -20.63 -3.04
N GLY A 226 -0.38 -20.05 -1.85
CA GLY A 226 0.13 -20.61 -0.60
C GLY A 226 1.67 -20.61 -0.49
N THR A 227 2.34 -19.81 -1.32
CA THR A 227 3.81 -19.65 -1.32
C THR A 227 4.29 -18.51 -0.42
N PHE A 228 3.36 -17.80 0.22
CA PHE A 228 3.67 -16.68 1.11
C PHE A 228 4.59 -17.10 2.28
N PRO A 229 5.77 -16.45 2.45
CA PRO A 229 6.72 -16.78 3.52
C PRO A 229 6.12 -16.68 4.92
N GLY A 230 6.40 -17.65 5.79
CA GLY A 230 5.85 -17.72 7.16
C GLY A 230 4.36 -18.10 7.26
N TRP A 231 3.66 -18.25 6.13
CA TRP A 231 2.24 -18.63 6.05
C TRP A 231 1.99 -19.73 5.02
N ARG A 232 3.02 -20.54 4.73
CA ARG A 232 2.85 -21.74 3.92
C ARG A 232 1.75 -22.57 4.57
N LYS A 233 0.73 -22.93 3.78
CA LYS A 233 -0.25 -23.91 4.24
C LYS A 233 0.56 -25.17 4.50
N ASP A 234 0.68 -25.57 5.77
CA ASP A 234 1.28 -26.84 6.12
C ASP A 234 0.73 -27.89 5.15
N THR A 235 1.62 -28.60 4.48
CA THR A 235 1.26 -29.79 3.70
C THR A 235 0.46 -30.79 4.56
N GLY A 236 0.52 -30.66 5.90
CA GLY A 236 -0.34 -31.34 6.85
C GLY A 236 -1.83 -30.96 6.81
N SER A 237 -2.21 -29.74 6.40
CA SER A 237 -3.63 -29.33 6.34
C SER A 237 -4.36 -29.87 5.10
N ALA A 238 -3.62 -30.15 4.01
CA ALA A 238 -4.13 -30.92 2.88
C ALA A 238 -4.29 -32.42 3.23
N MET A 239 -3.43 -32.97 4.10
CA MET A 239 -3.56 -34.34 4.60
C MET A 239 -4.65 -34.49 5.68
N ALA A 240 -5.00 -33.43 6.41
CA ALA A 240 -6.09 -33.42 7.38
C ALA A 240 -7.49 -33.50 6.73
N LYS A 241 -7.63 -33.11 5.45
CA LYS A 241 -8.87 -33.32 4.66
C LYS A 241 -9.15 -34.79 4.32
N HIS A 242 -8.18 -35.67 4.52
CA HIS A 242 -8.37 -37.13 4.42
C HIS A 242 -8.65 -37.75 5.79
N SER A 243 -9.53 -37.14 6.60
CA SER A 243 -9.98 -37.67 7.90
C SER A 243 -10.81 -38.97 7.78
N GLY A 244 -11.01 -39.48 6.56
CA GLY A 244 -11.66 -40.76 6.27
C GLY A 244 -11.06 -41.55 5.10
N ALA A 245 -9.86 -41.20 4.62
CA ALA A 245 -9.23 -42.00 3.56
C ALA A 245 -8.56 -43.23 4.17
N HIS A 246 -8.88 -44.40 3.63
CA HIS A 246 -8.25 -45.67 4.00
C HIS A 246 -6.73 -45.53 3.92
N LEU A 247 -6.03 -45.77 5.03
CA LEU A 247 -4.57 -45.80 5.03
C LEU A 247 -4.15 -47.12 4.37
N ASP A 248 -3.43 -47.06 3.26
CA ASP A 248 -2.87 -48.27 2.68
C ASP A 248 -1.69 -48.76 3.53
N LEU A 249 -1.87 -49.90 4.19
CA LEU A 249 -0.87 -50.52 5.05
C LEU A 249 0.14 -51.37 4.27
N SER A 250 -0.09 -51.62 2.97
CA SER A 250 0.80 -52.44 2.13
C SER A 250 2.22 -51.88 2.09
N ALA A 251 2.34 -50.55 2.08
CA ALA A 251 3.57 -49.78 2.00
C ALA A 251 4.44 -49.76 3.28
N PHE A 252 3.92 -50.22 4.42
CA PHE A 252 4.63 -50.15 5.70
C PHE A 252 5.11 -51.54 6.14
N SER A 253 6.38 -51.68 6.50
CA SER A 253 6.97 -52.97 6.89
C SER A 253 6.97 -53.19 8.40
N SER A 254 6.76 -52.13 9.20
CA SER A 254 6.69 -52.25 10.66
C SER A 254 5.79 -51.19 11.33
N PRO A 255 5.36 -51.42 12.60
CA PRO A 255 4.66 -50.41 13.40
C PRO A 255 5.46 -49.13 13.64
N GLU A 256 6.79 -49.22 13.69
CA GLU A 256 7.68 -48.08 13.93
C GLU A 256 7.65 -47.12 12.73
N GLU A 257 7.55 -47.63 11.50
CA GLU A 257 7.37 -46.80 10.31
C GLU A 257 6.04 -46.04 10.34
N LEU A 258 4.98 -46.65 10.88
CA LEU A 258 3.68 -46.00 11.06
C LEU A 258 3.71 -44.88 12.12
N MET A 259 4.59 -44.97 13.12
CA MET A 259 4.74 -43.92 14.14
C MET A 259 5.23 -42.60 13.53
N SER A 260 6.00 -42.65 12.43
CA SER A 260 6.47 -41.47 11.70
C SER A 260 5.35 -40.62 11.09
N LEU A 261 4.15 -41.20 10.91
CA LEU A 261 2.96 -40.51 10.40
C LEU A 261 2.30 -39.59 11.44
N GLY A 262 2.66 -39.72 12.71
CA GLY A 262 2.12 -38.91 13.80
C GLY A 262 0.74 -39.32 14.31
N LEU A 263 0.37 -38.77 15.47
CA LEU A 263 -0.84 -39.15 16.23
C LEU A 263 -2.14 -38.97 15.44
N ASP A 264 -2.25 -37.91 14.65
CA ASP A 264 -3.49 -37.56 13.93
C ASP A 264 -3.78 -38.50 12.77
N ARG A 265 -2.74 -38.97 12.07
CA ARG A 265 -2.90 -39.92 10.95
C ARG A 265 -3.26 -41.31 11.46
N LEU A 266 -2.61 -41.76 12.53
CA LEU A 266 -2.95 -43.03 13.18
C LEU A 266 -4.35 -43.02 13.76
N LYS A 267 -4.78 -41.91 14.36
CA LYS A 267 -6.15 -41.73 14.84
C LYS A 267 -7.16 -41.82 13.70
N SER A 268 -6.89 -41.17 12.57
CA SER A 268 -7.76 -41.19 11.39
C SER A 268 -7.88 -42.61 10.78
N GLY A 269 -6.76 -43.33 10.66
CA GLY A 269 -6.76 -44.70 10.16
C GLY A 269 -7.51 -45.68 11.07
N LEU A 270 -7.34 -45.55 12.40
CA LEU A 270 -8.08 -46.37 13.37
C LEU A 270 -9.59 -46.08 13.34
N ILE A 271 -9.99 -44.81 13.21
CA ILE A 271 -11.40 -44.43 13.08
C ILE A 271 -12.01 -44.98 11.79
N ALA A 272 -11.29 -44.92 10.67
CA ALA A 272 -11.76 -45.45 9.39
C ALA A 272 -12.05 -46.97 9.43
N LEU A 273 -11.32 -47.71 10.28
CA LEU A 273 -11.52 -49.15 10.51
C LEU A 273 -12.45 -49.46 11.70
N GLY A 274 -13.05 -48.45 12.33
CA GLY A 274 -13.94 -48.63 13.50
C GLY A 274 -13.23 -49.07 14.78
N LEU A 275 -11.90 -48.93 14.86
CA LEU A 275 -11.07 -49.37 15.98
C LEU A 275 -10.94 -48.30 17.06
N LYS A 276 -10.66 -48.73 18.29
CA LYS A 276 -10.36 -47.82 19.41
C LYS A 276 -9.12 -46.98 19.12
N CYS A 277 -9.22 -45.67 19.37
CA CYS A 277 -8.13 -44.70 19.15
C CYS A 277 -7.43 -44.24 20.45
N GLY A 278 -7.70 -44.88 21.59
CA GLY A 278 -7.02 -44.59 22.86
C GLY A 278 -5.61 -45.20 22.94
N GLY A 279 -4.76 -44.64 23.80
CA GLY A 279 -3.39 -45.13 24.03
C GLY A 279 -2.28 -44.23 23.49
N THR A 280 -1.04 -44.66 23.69
CA THR A 280 0.19 -44.00 23.22
C THR A 280 0.35 -44.07 21.69
N LEU A 281 1.27 -43.29 21.12
CA LEU A 281 1.57 -43.32 19.68
C LEU A 281 1.93 -44.74 19.20
N GLU A 282 2.74 -45.45 19.98
CA GLU A 282 3.18 -46.81 19.71
C GLU A 282 2.03 -47.82 19.77
N GLU A 283 1.16 -47.74 20.79
CA GLU A 283 -0.02 -48.61 20.91
C GLU A 283 -0.99 -48.43 19.74
N ARG A 284 -1.16 -47.20 19.25
CA ARG A 284 -2.00 -46.91 18.07
C ARG A 284 -1.37 -47.45 16.79
N ALA A 285 -0.06 -47.30 16.62
CA ALA A 285 0.65 -47.81 15.46
C ALA A 285 0.60 -49.35 15.38
N ARG A 286 0.86 -50.04 16.51
CA ARG A 286 0.75 -51.50 16.59
C ARG A 286 -0.66 -52.00 16.30
N ARG A 287 -1.68 -51.34 16.85
CA ARG A 287 -3.10 -51.68 16.62
C ARG A 287 -3.49 -51.50 15.15
N LEU A 288 -3.06 -50.41 14.52
CA LEU A 288 -3.33 -50.18 13.10
C LEU A 288 -2.55 -51.17 12.21
N PHE A 289 -1.31 -51.50 12.57
CA PHE A 289 -0.51 -52.48 11.82
C PHE A 289 -1.09 -53.90 11.92
N SER A 290 -1.71 -54.27 13.04
CA SER A 290 -2.32 -55.61 13.20
C SER A 290 -3.47 -55.90 12.24
N THR A 291 -4.02 -54.89 11.56
CA THR A 291 -5.05 -55.08 10.53
C THR A 291 -4.45 -55.30 9.13
N LYS A 292 -3.13 -55.25 8.97
CA LYS A 292 -2.46 -55.43 7.68
C LYS A 292 -2.64 -56.88 7.21
N GLY A 293 -3.39 -57.07 6.11
CA GLY A 293 -3.61 -58.38 5.49
C GLY A 293 -4.54 -59.31 6.26
N VAL A 294 -5.22 -58.80 7.30
CA VAL A 294 -6.17 -59.56 8.12
C VAL A 294 -7.59 -59.03 7.84
N PRO A 295 -8.56 -59.89 7.46
CA PRO A 295 -9.95 -59.48 7.32
C PRO A 295 -10.49 -58.87 8.62
N LEU A 296 -11.29 -57.80 8.53
CA LEU A 296 -11.84 -57.12 9.71
C LEU A 296 -12.67 -58.06 10.61
N GLU A 297 -13.29 -59.08 10.02
CA GLU A 297 -14.12 -60.08 10.70
C GLU A 297 -13.33 -61.05 11.58
N SER A 298 -12.02 -61.21 11.35
CA SER A 298 -11.16 -62.10 12.14
C SER A 298 -10.38 -61.37 13.24
N LEU A 299 -10.59 -60.05 13.39
CA LEU A 299 -9.99 -59.26 14.46
C LEU A 299 -10.75 -59.42 15.78
N ASP A 300 -10.03 -59.32 16.89
CA ASP A 300 -10.62 -59.40 18.24
C ASP A 300 -11.71 -58.31 18.42
N PRO A 301 -12.97 -58.70 18.73
CA PRO A 301 -14.07 -57.77 19.00
C PRO A 301 -13.75 -56.71 20.07
N ALA A 302 -12.81 -56.97 20.98
CA ALA A 302 -12.38 -56.01 22.00
C ALA A 302 -11.63 -54.80 21.42
N LEU A 303 -11.08 -54.89 20.21
CA LEU A 303 -10.35 -53.81 19.53
C LEU A 303 -11.28 -52.78 18.89
N PHE A 304 -12.51 -53.16 18.58
CA PHE A 304 -13.50 -52.28 17.98
C PHE A 304 -14.10 -51.30 18.99
N ALA A 305 -14.40 -50.10 18.54
CA ALA A 305 -15.24 -49.18 19.28
C ALA A 305 -16.68 -49.72 19.29
N ARG A 306 -17.37 -49.69 20.45
CA ARG A 306 -18.79 -50.10 20.52
C ARG A 306 -19.61 -49.15 19.62
N SER A 307 -20.11 -49.66 18.49
CA SER A 307 -20.72 -48.87 17.43
C SER A 307 -22.17 -48.48 17.75
N LYS A 308 -22.59 -47.26 17.37
CA LYS A 308 -23.95 -47.04 16.85
C LYS A 308 -23.94 -47.52 15.38
N ASN A 309 -24.53 -48.69 15.16
CA ASN A 309 -24.86 -49.42 13.91
C ASN A 309 -24.20 -49.01 12.56
N PRO A 310 -23.64 -49.98 11.81
CA PRO A 310 -23.42 -49.81 10.37
C PRO A 310 -24.77 -49.90 9.64
N GLN A 311 -25.13 -48.87 8.87
CA GLN A 311 -26.17 -48.99 7.85
C GLN A 311 -25.54 -49.46 6.54
N VAL A 312 -26.32 -50.33 5.88
CA VAL A 312 -26.14 -50.97 4.57
C VAL A 312 -25.67 -50.02 3.48
#